data_AF-A0A0G1D049-F1
#
_entry.id   AF-A0A0G1D049-F1
#
_cell.length_a   1.000
_cell.length_b   1.000
_cell.length_c   1.000
_cell.angle_alpha   90.00
_cell.angle_beta   90.00
_cell.angle_gamma   90.00
#
_symmetry.space_group_name_H-M   'P 1'
#
loop_
_entity.id
_entity.type
_entity.pdbx_description
1 polymer ?
#
loop_
_entity_poly.entity_id
_entity_poly.type
_entity_poly.pdbx_seq_one_letter_code
_entity_poly.pdbx_strand_id
1 'polypeptide(L)'
;MKLLSDANPFGTIKAPTALSQYGTDAGPAIGGLIEKVLQFLIVGAGIYALFNLVLAGYAFMSAGDDAKKVEGAWAKIYQTIIGLAFSAGAFVLAALIGQFVFGSWDFILSPSIPTL
;
A
#
# COMPACT_ATOMS: atom_id res chain seq x y z
N MET A 1 37.90 -35.86 12.46
CA MET A 1 36.53 -36.38 12.54
C MET A 1 35.60 -35.28 12.05
N LYS A 2 35.26 -35.30 10.74
CA LYS A 2 34.35 -34.31 10.12
C LYS A 2 32.93 -34.70 10.52
N LEU A 3 32.30 -33.88 11.34
CA LEU A 3 30.89 -34.07 11.72
C LEU A 3 30.03 -33.91 10.45
N LEU A 4 29.13 -34.86 10.24
CA LEU A 4 28.23 -34.97 9.08
C LEU A 4 27.09 -33.93 9.11
N SER A 5 27.37 -32.69 9.53
CA SER A 5 26.34 -31.66 9.76
C SER A 5 26.05 -30.76 8.55
N ASP A 6 26.81 -30.86 7.46
CA ASP A 6 26.63 -29.98 6.28
C ASP A 6 25.69 -30.53 5.20
N ALA A 7 25.16 -31.75 5.37
CA ALA A 7 24.21 -32.33 4.42
C ALA A 7 22.83 -32.45 5.05
N ASN A 8 21.97 -31.47 4.77
CA ASN A 8 20.56 -31.48 5.17
C ASN A 8 19.90 -32.80 4.68
N PRO A 9 19.54 -33.76 5.58
CA PRO A 9 19.10 -35.09 5.18
C PRO A 9 17.66 -35.10 4.61
N PHE A 10 16.99 -33.95 4.63
CA PHE A 10 15.59 -33.77 4.25
C PHE A 10 15.39 -33.15 2.86
N GLY A 11 16.47 -32.89 2.11
CA GLY A 11 16.40 -32.22 0.81
C GLY A 11 16.02 -30.74 0.91
N THR A 12 16.02 -30.03 -0.23
CA THR A 12 15.61 -28.62 -0.29
C THR A 12 14.12 -28.54 -0.62
N ILE A 13 13.32 -27.96 0.29
CA ILE A 13 11.92 -27.65 0.01
C ILE A 13 11.91 -26.43 -0.92
N LYS A 14 11.59 -26.66 -2.19
CA LYS A 14 11.37 -25.58 -3.15
C LYS A 14 10.15 -24.79 -2.71
N ALA A 15 10.35 -23.51 -2.40
CA ALA A 15 9.25 -22.61 -2.11
C ALA A 15 8.26 -22.58 -3.30
N PRO A 16 6.94 -22.52 -3.05
CA PRO A 16 5.94 -22.31 -4.09
C PRO A 16 6.32 -21.11 -4.97
N THR A 17 6.09 -21.20 -6.28
CA THR A 17 6.43 -20.16 -7.26
C THR A 17 5.84 -18.78 -6.92
N ALA A 18 4.70 -18.76 -6.23
CA ALA A 18 4.07 -17.52 -5.74
C ALA A 18 4.90 -16.76 -4.68
N LEU A 19 5.80 -17.45 -3.97
CA LEU A 19 6.67 -16.85 -2.95
C LEU A 19 8.03 -16.45 -3.50
N SER A 20 8.37 -16.83 -4.74
CA SER A 20 9.64 -16.47 -5.38
C SER A 20 9.84 -14.96 -5.55
N GLN A 21 8.76 -14.17 -5.49
CA GLN A 21 8.78 -12.71 -5.58
C GLN A 21 9.34 -12.01 -4.32
N TYR A 22 9.46 -12.71 -3.19
CA TYR A 22 9.90 -12.16 -1.90
C TYR A 22 11.35 -12.50 -1.55
N GLY A 23 12.01 -13.36 -2.34
CA GLY A 23 13.39 -13.81 -2.07
C GLY A 23 13.51 -14.81 -0.91
N THR A 24 14.73 -15.27 -0.65
CA THR A 24 15.06 -16.18 0.47
C THR A 24 15.48 -15.45 1.75
N ASP A 25 15.75 -14.15 1.65
CA ASP A 25 16.20 -13.31 2.76
C ASP A 25 15.02 -12.62 3.44
N ALA A 26 14.98 -12.66 4.77
CA ALA A 26 13.84 -12.14 5.55
C ALA A 26 13.65 -10.62 5.40
N GLY A 27 14.72 -9.84 5.20
CA GLY A 27 14.65 -8.38 5.06
C GLY A 27 13.90 -7.93 3.80
N PRO A 28 14.34 -8.33 2.59
CA PRO A 28 13.65 -8.03 1.34
C PRO A 28 12.23 -8.61 1.28
N ALA A 29 12.01 -9.79 1.88
CA ALA A 29 10.70 -10.42 1.91
C ALA A 29 9.66 -9.61 2.68
N ILE A 30 10.04 -9.05 3.84
CA ILE A 30 9.15 -8.19 4.64
C ILE A 30 8.88 -6.87 3.90
N GLY A 31 9.90 -6.28 3.27
CA GLY A 31 9.73 -5.07 2.47
C GLY A 31 8.74 -5.28 1.31
N GLY A 32 8.89 -6.37 0.55
CA GLY A 32 7.97 -6.72 -0.53
C GLY A 32 6.54 -6.99 -0.03
N LEU A 33 6.37 -7.60 1.15
CA LEU A 33 5.05 -7.79 1.73
C LEU A 33 4.37 -6.45 2.07
N ILE A 34 5.11 -5.53 2.69
CA ILE A 34 4.61 -4.19 3.03
C ILE A 34 4.21 -3.44 1.77
N GLU A 35 5.03 -3.49 0.71
CA GLU A 35 4.72 -2.88 -0.59
C GLU A 35 3.39 -3.39 -1.16
N LYS A 36 3.15 -4.71 -1.13
CA LYS A 36 1.90 -5.31 -1.61
C LYS A 36 0.69 -4.93 -0.76
N VAL A 37 0.85 -4.86 0.56
CA VAL A 37 -0.22 -4.39 1.45
C VAL A 37 -0.55 -2.93 1.17
N LEU A 38 0.46 -2.07 1.00
CA LEU A 38 0.24 -0.66 0.65
C LEU A 38 -0.50 -0.53 -0.68
N GLN A 39 -0.02 -1.21 -1.75
CA GLN A 39 -0.67 -1.23 -3.06
C GLN A 39 -2.14 -1.67 -2.94
N PHE A 40 -2.42 -2.73 -2.18
CA PHE A 40 -3.77 -3.20 -1.94
C PHE A 40 -4.65 -2.15 -1.25
N LEU A 41 -4.15 -1.51 -0.19
CA LEU A 41 -4.88 -0.46 0.53
C LEU A 41 -5.23 0.72 -0.37
N ILE A 42 -4.34 1.11 -1.27
CA ILE A 42 -4.55 2.24 -2.17
C ILE A 42 -5.56 1.93 -3.26
N VAL A 43 -5.47 0.74 -3.86
CA VAL A 43 -6.50 0.26 -4.80
C VAL A 43 -7.85 0.21 -4.08
N GLY A 44 -7.89 -0.30 -2.85
CA GLY A 44 -9.08 -0.29 -2.01
C GLY A 44 -9.63 1.11 -1.75
N ALA A 45 -8.76 2.07 -1.41
CA ALA A 45 -9.14 3.47 -1.21
C ALA A 45 -9.70 4.12 -2.48
N GLY A 46 -9.12 3.83 -3.64
CA GLY A 46 -9.60 4.31 -4.93
C GLY A 46 -10.99 3.76 -5.28
N ILE A 47 -11.20 2.46 -5.09
CA ILE A 47 -12.52 1.82 -5.30
C ILE A 47 -13.55 2.41 -4.34
N TYR A 48 -13.21 2.55 -3.06
CA TYR A 48 -14.09 3.14 -2.06
C TYR A 48 -14.44 4.59 -2.39
N ALA A 49 -13.46 5.38 -2.84
CA ALA A 49 -13.68 6.76 -3.26
C ALA A 49 -14.61 6.86 -4.47
N LEU A 50 -14.48 5.96 -5.45
CA LEU A 50 -15.35 5.90 -6.61
C LEU A 50 -16.82 5.71 -6.18
N PHE A 51 -17.10 4.71 -5.34
CA PHE A 51 -18.46 4.47 -4.87
C PHE A 51 -19.01 5.65 -4.06
N ASN A 52 -18.21 6.24 -3.16
CA ASN A 52 -18.65 7.40 -2.40
C ASN A 52 -18.93 8.61 -3.27
N LEU A 53 -18.11 8.87 -4.28
CA LEU A 53 -18.30 9.99 -5.19
C LEU A 53 -19.58 9.81 -6.02
N VAL A 54 -19.85 8.60 -6.51
CA VAL A 54 -21.10 8.29 -7.24
C VAL A 54 -22.32 8.47 -6.36
N LEU A 55 -22.29 7.93 -5.13
CA LEU A 55 -23.41 8.06 -4.18
C LEU A 55 -23.63 9.51 -3.75
N ALA A 56 -22.55 10.26 -3.53
CA ALA A 56 -22.64 11.67 -3.16
C ALA A 56 -23.12 12.53 -4.34
N GLY A 57 -22.71 12.21 -5.57
CA GLY A 57 -23.22 12.84 -6.78
C GLY A 57 -24.72 12.59 -6.97
N TYR A 58 -25.19 11.35 -6.75
CA TYR A 58 -26.62 11.05 -6.76
C TYR A 58 -27.37 11.82 -5.67
N ALA A 59 -26.83 11.85 -4.45
CA ALA A 59 -27.41 12.62 -3.35
C ALA A 59 -27.51 14.12 -3.69
N PHE A 60 -26.48 14.69 -4.31
CA PHE A 60 -26.44 16.07 -4.76
C PHE A 60 -27.51 16.36 -5.83
N MET A 61 -27.63 15.50 -6.86
CA MET A 61 -28.67 15.63 -7.89
C MET A 61 -30.08 15.48 -7.32
N SER A 62 -30.26 14.60 -6.33
CA SER A 62 -31.57 14.35 -5.70
C SER A 62 -31.99 15.40 -4.65
N ALA A 63 -31.06 16.28 -4.24
CA ALA A 63 -31.31 17.26 -3.18
C ALA A 63 -32.27 18.38 -3.60
N GLY A 64 -32.33 18.70 -4.90
CA GLY A 64 -33.20 19.76 -5.42
C GLY A 64 -32.93 21.09 -4.73
N ASP A 65 -34.00 21.73 -4.23
CA ASP A 65 -33.95 23.03 -3.52
C ASP A 65 -33.68 22.92 -2.01
N ASP A 66 -33.47 21.71 -1.47
CA ASP A 66 -33.16 21.52 -0.05
C ASP A 66 -31.67 21.79 0.21
N ALA A 67 -31.36 23.03 0.58
CA ALA A 67 -30.00 23.50 0.86
C ALA A 67 -29.24 22.60 1.86
N LYS A 68 -29.93 22.01 2.83
CA LYS A 68 -29.31 21.14 3.85
C LYS A 68 -28.84 19.81 3.25
N LYS A 69 -29.59 19.26 2.29
CA LYS A 69 -29.20 18.05 1.58
C LYS A 69 -28.06 18.31 0.61
N VAL A 70 -28.06 19.46 -0.05
CA VAL A 70 -26.96 19.90 -0.92
C VAL A 70 -25.66 20.01 -0.14
N GLU A 71 -25.70 20.68 1.02
CA GLU A 71 -24.54 20.82 1.90
C GLU A 71 -24.02 19.46 2.40
N GLY A 72 -24.91 18.57 2.80
CA GLY A 72 -24.54 17.21 3.21
C GLY A 72 -23.90 16.39 2.09
N ALA A 73 -24.40 16.50 0.86
CA ALA A 73 -23.81 15.85 -0.30
C ALA A 73 -22.44 16.44 -0.65
N TRP A 74 -22.29 17.76 -0.57
CA TRP A 74 -21.01 18.45 -0.78
C TRP A 74 -19.97 18.05 0.26
N ALA A 75 -20.36 17.96 1.54
CA ALA A 75 -19.48 17.50 2.60
C ALA A 75 -18.95 16.08 2.33
N LYS A 76 -19.79 15.17 1.82
CA LYS A 76 -19.36 13.82 1.43
C LYS A 76 -18.36 13.83 0.28
N ILE A 77 -18.59 14.64 -0.75
CA ILE A 77 -17.66 14.79 -1.88
C ILE A 77 -16.30 15.29 -1.36
N TYR A 78 -16.31 16.35 -0.54
CA TYR A 78 -15.10 16.95 -0.02
C TYR A 78 -14.30 16.00 0.88
N GLN A 79 -14.98 15.28 1.77
CA GLN A 79 -14.36 14.25 2.61
C GLN A 79 -13.73 13.12 1.77
N THR A 80 -14.40 12.71 0.70
CA THR A 80 -13.89 11.68 -0.21
C THR A 80 -12.63 12.15 -0.94
N ILE A 81 -12.63 13.39 -1.45
CA ILE A 81 -11.46 13.99 -2.11
C ILE A 81 -10.29 14.13 -1.14
N ILE A 82 -10.53 14.60 0.08
CA ILE A 82 -9.50 14.68 1.12
C ILE A 82 -8.94 13.30 1.44
N GLY A 83 -9.79 12.30 1.68
CA GLY A 83 -9.35 10.94 1.96
C GLY A 83 -8.50 10.36 0.83
N LEU A 84 -8.86 10.64 -0.42
CA LEU A 84 -8.08 10.22 -1.58
C LEU A 84 -6.74 10.97 -1.67
N ALA A 85 -6.73 12.28 -1.42
CA ALA A 85 -5.52 13.11 -1.40
C ALA A 85 -4.54 12.66 -0.30
N PHE A 86 -5.04 12.30 0.89
CA PHE A 86 -4.24 11.72 1.96
C PHE A 86 -3.69 10.35 1.56
N SER A 87 -4.50 9.50 0.94
CA SER A 87 -4.07 8.17 0.48
C SER A 87 -2.95 8.27 -0.57
N ALA A 88 -3.07 9.21 -1.52
CA ALA A 88 -2.03 9.48 -2.51
C ALA A 88 -0.80 10.15 -1.87
N GLY A 89 -1.00 11.09 -0.95
CA GLY A 89 0.05 11.81 -0.24
C GLY A 89 0.84 10.92 0.73
N ALA A 90 0.29 9.81 1.20
CA ALA A 90 0.97 8.84 2.06
C ALA A 90 2.27 8.32 1.41
N PHE A 91 2.31 8.18 0.07
CA PHE A 91 3.53 7.82 -0.64
C PHE A 91 4.59 8.91 -0.60
N VAL A 92 4.18 10.16 -0.76
CA VAL A 92 5.09 11.30 -0.69
C VAL A 92 5.68 11.37 0.71
N LEU A 93 4.86 11.22 1.75
CA LEU A 93 5.30 11.17 3.13
C LEU A 93 6.22 9.97 3.40
N ALA A 94 5.88 8.78 2.89
CA ALA A 94 6.70 7.59 3.02
C ALA A 94 8.06 7.75 2.32
N ALA A 95 8.10 8.37 1.13
CA ALA A 95 9.33 8.64 0.39
C ALA A 95 10.20 9.69 1.10
N LEU A 96 9.59 10.74 1.68
CA LEU A 96 10.28 11.75 2.47
C LEU A 96 10.91 11.12 3.73
N ILE A 97 10.14 10.32 4.47
CA ILE A 97 10.65 9.59 5.64
C ILE A 97 11.75 8.60 5.21
N GLY A 98 11.56 7.89 4.09
CA GLY A 98 12.55 6.99 3.50
C GLY A 98 13.87 7.68 3.21
N GLN A 99 13.82 8.88 2.63
CA GLN A 99 15.00 9.71 2.36
C GLN A 99 15.73 10.13 3.65
N PHE A 100 14.99 10.51 4.70
CA PHE A 100 15.61 10.95 5.97
C PHE A 100 16.18 9.79 6.80
N VAL A 101 15.54 8.62 6.78
CA VAL A 101 15.91 7.47 7.63
C VAL A 101 16.88 6.52 6.93
N PHE A 102 16.67 6.25 5.64
CA PHE A 102 17.41 5.25 4.86
C PHE A 102 18.28 5.87 3.75
N GLY A 103 18.35 7.20 3.66
CA GLY A 103 19.15 7.93 2.66
C GLY A 103 18.67 7.78 1.22
N SER A 104 17.55 7.08 1.01
CA SER A 104 16.99 6.79 -0.31
C SER A 104 15.46 6.89 -0.27
N TRP A 105 14.93 7.74 -1.14
CA TRP A 105 13.51 7.98 -1.35
C TRP A 105 12.74 6.75 -1.84
N ASP A 106 13.44 5.81 -2.49
CA ASP A 106 12.86 4.60 -3.06
C ASP A 106 12.89 3.40 -2.09
N PHE A 107 13.50 3.51 -0.91
CA PHE A 107 13.72 2.36 -0.02
C PHE A 107 12.44 1.62 0.41
N ILE A 108 11.34 2.36 0.62
CA ILE A 108 10.04 1.80 1.01
C ILE A 108 9.31 1.19 -0.21
N LEU A 109 9.66 1.60 -1.42
CA LEU A 109 9.03 1.20 -2.68
C LEU A 109 9.84 0.14 -3.44
N SER A 110 11.14 0.05 -3.16
CA SER A 110 12.12 -0.89 -3.68
C SER A 110 13.26 -1.05 -2.66
N PRO A 111 13.10 -1.94 -1.66
CA PRO A 111 14.09 -2.13 -0.61
C PRO A 111 15.39 -2.73 -1.19
N SER A 112 16.34 -1.87 -1.52
CA SER A 112 17.70 -2.22 -1.92
C SER A 112 18.60 -2.14 -0.69
N ILE A 113 19.09 -3.28 -0.21
CA ILE A 113 20.11 -3.32 0.84
C ILE A 113 21.46 -2.96 0.19
N PRO A 114 22.16 -1.90 0.65
CA PRO A 114 23.51 -1.64 0.18
C PRO A 114 24.41 -2.82 0.56
N THR A 115 25.00 -3.48 -0.44
CA THR A 115 26.07 -4.44 -0.21
C THR A 115 27.31 -3.66 0.24
N LEU A 116 27.81 -3.94 1.45
CA LEU A 116 29.10 -3.47 1.93
C LEU A 116 30.26 -4.08 1.14
#